data_AF-A0A9P8DB13-F1
#
_entry.id   AF-A0A9P8DB13-F1
#
_cell.length_a   1.000
_cell.length_b   1.000
_cell.length_c   1.000
_cell.angle_alpha   90.00
_cell.angle_beta   90.00
_cell.angle_gamma   90.00
#
_symmetry.space_group_name_H-M   'P 1'
#
loop_
_entity.id
_entity.type
_entity.pdbx_description
1 polymer ?
#
loop_
_entity_poly.entity_id
_entity_poly.type
_entity_poly.pdbx_seq_one_letter_code
_entity_poly.pdbx_strand_id
1 'polypeptide(L)'
;MWIYGLPGAGKTVLASYVIKELEKLCEPANGSDETVPFLSWVIGQVCRQINWIPPELKRLHDRGCEPTSADLEQVLEITLQKLDSLYIVIDAVDESTPREELLSLIETMTVDERFEKIRILATSRQYFDIEQSLGEISETISMSNTMVDADIRRFVHARLRSSHRLKRWHDRFDEIEDILAAMAQGM
;
A
#
# COMPACT_ATOMS: atom_id res chain seq x y z
N MET A 1 5.45 -7.37 3.21
CA MET A 1 4.27 -7.44 4.10
C MET A 1 3.04 -7.07 3.29
N TRP A 2 1.94 -7.79 3.48
CA TRP A 2 0.69 -7.56 2.77
C TRP A 2 -0.46 -7.34 3.76
N ILE A 3 -1.15 -6.20 3.63
CA ILE A 3 -2.30 -5.84 4.45
C ILE A 3 -3.56 -5.95 3.59
N TYR A 4 -4.49 -6.80 3.99
CA TYR A 4 -5.75 -6.98 3.26
C TYR A 4 -6.98 -6.73 4.12
N GLY A 5 -8.08 -6.35 3.45
CA GLY A 5 -9.36 -6.13 4.11
C GLY A 5 -10.40 -5.53 3.19
N LEU A 6 -11.63 -5.40 3.68
CA LEU A 6 -12.75 -4.83 2.93
C LEU A 6 -12.52 -3.34 2.58
N PRO A 7 -13.22 -2.79 1.57
CA PRO A 7 -13.32 -1.34 1.38
C PRO A 7 -13.70 -0.66 2.70
N GLY A 8 -13.21 0.54 2.97
CA GLY A 8 -13.54 1.25 4.22
C GLY A 8 -12.82 0.75 5.49
N ALA A 9 -12.15 -0.42 5.47
CA ALA A 9 -11.44 -0.96 6.64
C ALA A 9 -10.19 -0.16 7.09
N GLY A 10 -9.94 1.03 6.53
CA GLY A 10 -8.85 1.91 6.96
C GLY A 10 -7.46 1.57 6.42
N LYS A 11 -7.33 0.70 5.41
CA LYS A 11 -6.04 0.33 4.79
C LYS A 11 -5.20 1.53 4.36
N THR A 12 -5.80 2.47 3.62
CA THR A 12 -5.15 3.72 3.18
C THR A 12 -4.77 4.62 4.36
N VAL A 13 -5.57 4.66 5.42
CA VAL A 13 -5.25 5.42 6.65
C VAL A 13 -4.04 4.82 7.33
N LEU A 14 -3.97 3.49 7.42
CA LEU A 14 -2.83 2.77 7.98
C LEU A 14 -1.59 2.95 7.10
N ALA A 15 -1.70 2.84 5.77
CA ALA A 15 -0.61 3.09 4.84
C ALA A 15 -0.05 4.51 5.00
N SER A 16 -0.94 5.51 5.08
CA SER A 16 -0.58 6.91 5.30
C SER A 16 0.09 7.16 6.66
N TYR A 17 -0.31 6.41 7.68
CA TYR A 17 0.34 6.46 8.99
C TYR A 17 1.74 5.83 8.94
N VAL A 18 1.90 4.67 8.30
CA VAL A 18 3.18 3.97 8.14
C VAL A 18 4.17 4.83 7.37
N ILE A 19 3.85 5.23 6.13
CA ILE A 19 3.85 6.65 5.77
C ILE A 19 4.79 7.61 6.51
N LYS A 20 4.10 8.41 7.32
CA LYS A 20 4.58 9.42 8.24
C LYS A 20 5.56 8.91 9.30
N GLU A 21 5.42 7.66 9.74
CA GLU A 21 6.37 7.09 10.70
C GLU A 21 7.70 6.72 10.01
N LEU A 22 7.64 6.24 8.77
CA LEU A 22 8.81 5.97 7.95
C LEU A 22 9.55 7.25 7.57
N GLU A 23 8.86 8.36 7.26
CA GLU A 23 9.48 9.68 6.99
C GLU A 23 10.47 10.13 8.07
N LYS A 24 10.30 9.67 9.32
CA LYS A 24 11.22 9.97 10.43
C LYS A 24 12.53 9.19 10.34
N LEU A 25 12.56 8.10 9.58
CA LEU A 25 13.65 7.15 9.44
C LEU A 25 14.30 7.23 8.05
N CYS A 26 13.50 7.36 6.99
CA CYS A 26 13.88 7.55 5.59
C CYS A 26 12.71 8.19 4.82
N GLU A 27 12.95 8.90 3.71
CA GLU A 27 11.85 9.34 2.85
C GLU A 27 11.18 8.12 2.17
N PRO A 28 9.87 7.89 2.37
CA PRO A 28 9.15 6.78 1.76
C PRO A 28 8.80 7.11 0.31
N ALA A 29 8.65 6.06 -0.48
CA ALA A 29 8.22 6.16 -1.86
C ALA A 29 6.74 5.67 -1.97
N ASN A 30 5.86 6.48 -2.59
CA ASN A 30 4.46 6.16 -2.99
C ASN A 30 4.26 5.75 -4.48
N GLY A 31 3.95 4.47 -4.75
CA GLY A 31 3.87 3.92 -6.12
C GLY A 31 2.64 4.31 -6.96
N SER A 32 2.78 4.18 -8.30
CA SER A 32 1.72 4.27 -9.31
C SER A 32 1.58 2.98 -10.14
N ASP A 33 0.63 2.96 -11.07
CA ASP A 33 -0.05 1.75 -11.57
C ASP A 33 0.49 1.07 -12.86
N GLU A 34 1.77 1.17 -13.19
CA GLU A 34 2.33 0.52 -14.39
C GLU A 34 3.81 0.16 -14.13
N THR A 35 4.29 -1.03 -14.51
CA THR A 35 5.63 -1.58 -14.14
C THR A 35 6.80 -0.64 -14.45
N VAL A 36 6.87 -0.12 -15.69
CA VAL A 36 7.95 0.78 -16.13
C VAL A 36 7.81 2.17 -15.50
N PRO A 37 6.62 2.80 -15.49
CA PRO A 37 6.40 4.04 -14.74
C PRO A 37 6.68 3.90 -13.24
N PHE A 38 6.32 2.77 -12.63
CA PHE A 38 6.57 2.48 -11.22
C PHE A 38 8.07 2.40 -10.94
N LEU A 39 8.83 1.60 -11.69
CA LEU A 39 10.28 1.51 -11.54
C LEU A 39 10.96 2.86 -11.78
N SER A 40 10.56 3.57 -12.84
CA SER A 40 11.07 4.91 -13.15
C SER A 40 10.81 5.89 -12.01
N TRP A 41 9.60 5.82 -11.43
CA TRP A 41 9.22 6.66 -10.32
C TRP A 41 9.99 6.28 -9.03
N VAL A 42 10.16 4.98 -8.71
CA VAL A 42 10.97 4.51 -7.57
C VAL A 42 12.40 5.04 -7.70
N ILE A 43 13.04 4.80 -8.85
CA ILE A 43 14.40 5.28 -9.13
C ILE A 43 14.47 6.80 -9.00
N GLY A 44 13.49 7.52 -9.56
CA GLY A 44 13.40 8.97 -9.47
C GLY A 44 13.30 9.49 -8.03
N GLN A 45 12.50 8.84 -7.18
CA GLN A 45 12.42 9.18 -5.76
C GLN A 45 13.74 8.92 -5.05
N VAL A 46 14.30 7.72 -5.22
CA VAL A 46 15.56 7.35 -4.56
C VAL A 46 16.67 8.31 -4.96
N CYS A 47 16.83 8.62 -6.26
CA CYS A 47 17.84 9.56 -6.74
C CYS A 47 17.74 10.94 -6.09
N ARG A 48 16.51 11.42 -5.83
CA ARG A 48 16.27 12.69 -5.13
C ARG A 48 16.69 12.61 -3.66
N GLN A 49 16.37 11.49 -3.00
CA GLN A 49 16.68 11.27 -1.58
C GLN A 49 18.19 11.22 -1.32
N ILE A 50 18.92 10.49 -2.17
CA ILE A 50 20.39 10.35 -2.02
C ILE A 50 21.17 11.47 -2.73
N ASN A 51 20.48 12.38 -3.41
CA ASN A 51 21.05 13.45 -4.24
C ASN A 51 22.15 12.93 -5.19
N TRP A 52 21.91 11.78 -5.80
CA TRP A 52 22.85 11.09 -6.68
C TRP A 52 22.09 10.42 -7.82
N ILE A 53 22.62 10.57 -9.02
CA ILE A 53 22.05 9.99 -10.24
C ILE A 53 22.99 8.89 -10.74
N PRO A 54 22.52 7.64 -10.87
CA PRO A 54 23.31 6.56 -11.45
C PRO A 54 23.82 6.92 -12.86
N PRO A 55 25.11 6.70 -13.16
CA PRO A 55 25.64 6.92 -14.51
C PRO A 55 24.88 6.16 -15.60
N GLU A 56 24.39 4.96 -15.28
CA GLU A 56 23.58 4.11 -16.13
C GLU A 56 22.26 4.78 -16.51
N LEU A 57 21.58 5.43 -15.55
CA LEU A 57 20.36 6.20 -15.81
C LEU A 57 20.63 7.36 -16.77
N LYS A 58 21.76 8.05 -16.59
CA LYS A 58 22.17 9.13 -17.51
C LYS A 58 22.44 8.58 -18.92
N ARG A 59 23.11 7.43 -19.04
CA ARG A 59 23.37 6.77 -20.34
C ARG A 59 22.08 6.37 -21.05
N LEU A 60 21.09 5.87 -20.31
CA LEU A 60 19.79 5.52 -20.88
C LEU A 60 19.08 6.76 -21.43
N HIS A 61 19.07 7.85 -20.66
CA HIS A 61 18.52 9.13 -21.09
C HIS A 61 19.24 9.68 -22.34
N ASP A 62 20.57 9.66 -22.35
CA ASP A 62 21.39 10.19 -23.45
C ASP A 62 21.20 9.42 -24.78
N ARG A 63 20.76 8.15 -24.71
CA ARG A 63 20.42 7.34 -25.90
C ARG A 63 19.07 7.73 -26.52
N GLY A 64 18.21 8.44 -25.80
CA GLY A 64 16.90 8.90 -26.28
C GLY A 64 15.89 7.78 -26.55
N CYS A 65 16.13 6.57 -26.03
CA CYS A 65 15.19 5.45 -26.11
C CYS A 65 14.36 5.36 -24.83
N GLU A 66 13.12 4.88 -24.95
CA GLU A 66 12.34 4.51 -23.77
C GLU A 66 12.99 3.31 -23.06
N PRO A 67 13.27 3.41 -21.75
CA PRO A 67 13.92 2.33 -21.01
C PRO A 67 12.97 1.15 -20.82
N THR A 68 13.50 -0.07 -20.93
CA THR A 68 12.75 -1.29 -20.63
C THR A 68 12.68 -1.55 -19.11
N SER A 69 11.81 -2.45 -18.66
CA SER A 69 11.77 -2.88 -17.25
C SER A 69 13.14 -3.43 -16.79
N ALA A 70 13.79 -4.23 -17.63
CA ALA A 70 15.11 -4.79 -17.36
C ALA A 70 16.20 -3.72 -17.23
N ASP A 71 16.16 -2.66 -18.06
CA ASP A 71 17.07 -1.53 -17.92
C ASP A 71 16.89 -0.82 -16.57
N LEU A 72 15.63 -0.62 -16.16
CA LEU A 72 15.30 0.04 -14.90
C LEU A 72 15.64 -0.83 -13.68
N GLU A 73 15.41 -2.15 -13.75
CA GLU A 73 15.85 -3.09 -12.72
C GLU A 73 17.36 -3.01 -12.48
N GLN A 74 18.16 -2.96 -13.56
CA GLN A 74 19.61 -2.80 -13.46
C GLN A 74 19.99 -1.45 -12.81
N VAL A 75 19.32 -0.36 -13.18
CA VAL A 75 19.55 0.94 -12.55
C VAL A 75 19.18 0.90 -11.06
N LEU A 76 18.06 0.26 -10.72
CA LEU A 76 17.62 0.12 -9.34
C LEU A 76 18.62 -0.68 -8.51
N GLU A 77 19.10 -1.81 -9.01
CA GLU A 77 20.15 -2.63 -8.38
C GLU A 77 21.39 -1.81 -8.03
N ILE A 78 21.90 -1.02 -8.99
CA ILE A 78 23.05 -0.13 -8.78
C ILE A 78 22.75 0.94 -7.73
N THR A 79 21.54 1.48 -7.75
CA THR A 79 21.10 2.52 -6.81
C THR A 79 21.01 1.98 -5.39
N LEU A 80 20.54 0.74 -5.22
CA LEU A 80 20.45 0.06 -3.93
C LEU A 80 21.82 -0.18 -3.27
N GLN A 81 22.91 -0.22 -4.04
CA GLN A 81 24.26 -0.29 -3.47
C GLN A 81 24.63 0.93 -2.61
N LYS A 82 23.92 2.06 -2.78
CA LYS A 82 24.11 3.29 -2.00
C LYS A 82 23.18 3.40 -0.80
N LEU A 83 22.27 2.46 -0.62
CA LEU A 83 21.29 2.44 0.46
C LEU A 83 21.59 1.29 1.42
N ASP A 84 21.23 1.46 2.68
CA ASP A 84 21.18 0.36 3.65
C ASP A 84 19.86 -0.42 3.50
N SER A 85 18.76 0.29 3.25
CA SER A 85 17.44 -0.27 3.00
C SER A 85 16.56 0.71 2.22
N LEU A 86 15.66 0.19 1.40
CA LEU A 86 14.62 0.94 0.68
C LEU A 86 13.24 0.44 1.13
N TYR A 87 12.37 1.35 1.58
CA TYR A 87 10.99 1.02 1.95
C TYR A 87 10.03 1.52 0.89
N ILE A 88 9.17 0.64 0.40
CA ILE A 88 8.18 0.95 -0.63
C ILE A 88 6.79 0.64 -0.08
N VAL A 89 5.89 1.62 -0.15
CA VAL A 89 4.49 1.45 0.23
C VAL A 89 3.63 1.52 -1.03
N ILE A 90 2.90 0.46 -1.32
CA ILE A 90 2.00 0.35 -2.46
C ILE A 90 0.58 0.25 -1.90
N ASP A 91 -0.20 1.32 -2.03
CA ASP A 91 -1.59 1.33 -1.59
C ASP A 91 -2.53 0.84 -2.70
N ALA A 92 -3.53 0.05 -2.34
CA ALA A 92 -4.60 -0.43 -3.22
C ALA A 92 -4.11 -1.17 -4.48
N VAL A 93 -3.26 -2.20 -4.31
CA VAL A 93 -2.79 -3.07 -5.42
C VAL A 93 -3.96 -3.70 -6.19
N ASP A 94 -5.12 -3.91 -5.56
CA ASP A 94 -6.29 -4.46 -6.27
C ASP A 94 -6.90 -3.52 -7.33
N GLU A 95 -6.60 -2.22 -7.26
CA GLU A 95 -7.03 -1.22 -8.25
C GLU A 95 -6.08 -1.16 -9.46
N SER A 96 -5.02 -1.97 -9.46
CA SER A 96 -3.98 -1.91 -10.49
C SER A 96 -4.38 -2.46 -11.86
N THR A 97 -3.94 -1.81 -12.94
CA THR A 97 -4.21 -2.25 -14.31
C THR A 97 -3.02 -1.99 -15.25
N PRO A 98 -2.28 -3.02 -15.70
CA PRO A 98 -2.51 -4.45 -15.50
C PRO A 98 -1.95 -4.96 -14.15
N ARG A 99 -2.83 -5.53 -13.32
CA ARG A 99 -2.49 -6.06 -11.99
C ARG A 99 -1.45 -7.19 -12.01
N GLU A 100 -1.53 -8.08 -12.99
CA GLU A 100 -0.63 -9.24 -13.06
C GLU A 100 0.85 -8.82 -13.18
N GLU A 101 1.12 -7.75 -13.92
CA GLU A 101 2.49 -7.25 -14.09
C GLU A 101 3.03 -6.64 -12.79
N LEU A 102 2.21 -5.88 -12.07
CA LEU A 102 2.61 -5.30 -10.79
C LEU A 102 2.87 -6.40 -9.74
N LEU A 103 2.03 -7.43 -9.69
CA LEU A 103 2.23 -8.58 -8.79
C LEU A 103 3.52 -9.33 -9.13
N SER A 104 3.78 -9.59 -10.41
CA SER A 104 5.03 -10.22 -10.89
C SER A 104 6.27 -9.38 -10.54
N LEU A 105 6.18 -8.05 -10.65
CA LEU A 105 7.26 -7.17 -10.23
C LEU A 105 7.48 -7.22 -8.71
N ILE A 106 6.42 -7.16 -7.90
CA ILE A 106 6.52 -7.26 -6.44
C ILE A 106 7.16 -8.59 -6.04
N GLU A 107 6.75 -9.69 -6.67
CA GLU A 107 7.36 -11.01 -6.48
C GLU A 107 8.85 -10.99 -6.82
N THR A 108 9.21 -10.47 -7.99
CA THR A 108 10.62 -10.32 -8.41
C THR A 108 11.43 -9.51 -7.41
N MET A 109 10.93 -8.37 -6.96
CA MET A 109 11.60 -7.49 -5.99
C MET A 109 11.71 -8.09 -4.59
N THR A 110 10.90 -9.10 -4.26
CA THR A 110 10.89 -9.75 -2.95
C THR A 110 11.73 -11.02 -2.92
N VAL A 111 11.77 -11.78 -4.03
CA VAL A 111 12.43 -13.09 -4.12
C VAL A 111 13.88 -12.97 -4.60
N ASP A 112 14.18 -12.01 -5.47
CA ASP A 112 15.51 -11.88 -6.06
C ASP A 112 16.51 -11.22 -5.07
N GLU A 113 17.64 -11.88 -4.85
CA GLU A 113 18.72 -11.41 -3.95
C GLU A 113 19.28 -10.04 -4.36
N ARG A 114 19.21 -9.67 -5.64
CA ARG A 114 19.60 -8.33 -6.15
C ARG A 114 18.84 -7.20 -5.45
N PHE A 115 17.65 -7.51 -4.93
CA PHE A 115 16.73 -6.57 -4.29
C PHE A 115 16.56 -6.82 -2.79
N GLU A 116 17.48 -7.54 -2.13
CA GLU A 116 17.39 -7.89 -0.69
C GLU A 116 17.20 -6.68 0.25
N LYS A 117 17.61 -5.48 -0.19
CA LYS A 117 17.49 -4.23 0.57
C LYS A 117 16.10 -3.61 0.49
N ILE A 118 15.23 -4.11 -0.38
CA ILE A 118 13.88 -3.60 -0.56
C ILE A 118 12.94 -4.23 0.47
N ARG A 119 12.12 -3.39 1.10
CA ARG A 119 11.07 -3.78 2.04
C ARG A 119 9.75 -3.22 1.55
N ILE A 120 8.85 -4.11 1.13
CA ILE A 120 7.57 -3.73 0.53
C ILE A 120 6.44 -3.89 1.55
N LEU A 121 5.62 -2.85 1.65
CA LEU A 121 4.30 -2.90 2.26
C LEU A 121 3.24 -2.70 1.18
N ALA A 122 2.46 -3.73 0.89
CA ALA A 122 1.35 -3.65 -0.06
C ALA A 122 0.01 -3.67 0.69
N THR A 123 -0.96 -2.89 0.24
CA THR A 123 -2.35 -3.00 0.69
C THR A 123 -3.27 -3.42 -0.45
N SER A 124 -4.29 -4.21 -0.15
CA SER A 124 -5.32 -4.54 -1.15
C SER A 124 -6.63 -5.04 -0.52
N ARG A 125 -7.64 -5.33 -1.35
CA ARG A 125 -8.70 -6.28 -1.02
C ARG A 125 -8.16 -7.72 -1.06
N GLN A 126 -8.85 -8.63 -0.39
CA GLN A 126 -8.56 -10.06 -0.45
C GLN A 126 -9.17 -10.66 -1.72
N TYR A 127 -8.44 -10.57 -2.83
CA TYR A 127 -8.76 -11.28 -4.06
C TYR A 127 -7.86 -12.50 -4.22
N PHE A 128 -8.40 -13.56 -4.81
CA PHE A 128 -7.73 -14.87 -4.90
C PHE A 128 -6.39 -14.82 -5.63
N ASP A 129 -6.30 -14.06 -6.73
CA ASP A 129 -5.07 -13.88 -7.51
C ASP A 129 -3.99 -13.11 -6.74
N ILE A 130 -4.38 -12.11 -5.95
CA ILE A 130 -3.48 -11.38 -5.07
C ILE A 130 -3.00 -12.28 -3.92
N GLU A 131 -3.90 -13.05 -3.32
CA GLU A 131 -3.57 -14.00 -2.25
C GLU A 131 -2.61 -15.09 -2.74
N GLN A 132 -2.83 -15.61 -3.94
CA GLN A 132 -1.94 -16.58 -4.58
C GLN A 132 -0.53 -15.99 -4.80
N SER A 133 -0.43 -14.73 -5.19
CA SER A 133 0.85 -14.10 -5.53
C SER A 133 1.61 -13.59 -4.30
N LEU A 134 0.92 -12.94 -3.35
CA LEU A 134 1.55 -12.30 -2.19
C LEU A 134 1.56 -13.17 -0.93
N GLY A 135 0.67 -14.16 -0.84
CA GLY A 135 0.50 -14.96 0.37
C GLY A 135 1.72 -15.81 0.74
N GLU A 136 2.45 -16.33 -0.26
CA GLU A 136 3.63 -17.17 -0.02
C GLU A 136 4.91 -16.36 0.25
N ILE A 137 4.99 -15.15 -0.31
CA ILE A 137 6.20 -14.30 -0.27
C ILE A 137 6.15 -13.21 0.81
N SER A 138 5.05 -13.09 1.56
CA SER A 138 4.88 -12.00 2.52
C SER A 138 4.20 -12.39 3.83
N GLU A 139 4.61 -11.71 4.90
CA GLU A 139 3.84 -11.67 6.15
C GLU A 139 2.50 -10.97 5.91
N THR A 140 1.40 -11.62 6.28
CA THR A 140 0.05 -11.14 6.00
C THR A 140 -0.63 -10.58 7.24
N ILE A 141 -1.34 -9.46 7.07
CA ILE A 141 -2.10 -8.80 8.14
C ILE A 141 -3.53 -8.60 7.64
N SER A 142 -4.47 -9.28 8.30
CA SER A 142 -5.90 -9.07 8.07
C SER A 142 -6.38 -7.84 8.84
N MET A 143 -7.04 -6.93 8.14
CA MET A 143 -7.81 -5.83 8.75
C MET A 143 -9.22 -6.27 9.17
N SER A 144 -9.61 -7.52 8.88
CA SER A 144 -10.86 -8.09 9.39
C SER A 144 -10.72 -8.38 10.87
N ASN A 145 -11.44 -7.65 11.70
CA ASN A 145 -11.41 -7.83 13.14
C ASN A 145 -12.84 -7.84 13.69
N THR A 146 -13.22 -8.91 14.39
CA THR A 146 -14.54 -9.06 15.02
C THR A 146 -14.78 -8.01 16.11
N MET A 147 -13.72 -7.35 16.61
CA MET A 147 -13.84 -6.20 17.52
C MET A 147 -14.28 -4.92 16.80
N VAL A 148 -14.20 -4.85 15.47
CA VAL A 148 -14.61 -3.67 14.69
C VAL A 148 -16.11 -3.45 14.82
N ASP A 149 -16.91 -4.51 14.87
CA ASP A 149 -18.36 -4.39 15.10
C ASP A 149 -18.67 -3.72 16.45
N ALA A 150 -17.87 -4.00 17.48
CA ALA A 150 -18.02 -3.37 18.79
C ALA A 150 -17.61 -1.87 18.75
N ASP A 151 -16.56 -1.54 18.01
CA ASP A 151 -16.14 -0.15 17.81
C ASP A 151 -17.11 0.65 16.95
N ILE A 152 -17.69 0.05 15.90
CA ILE A 152 -18.75 0.64 15.08
C ILE A 152 -19.96 0.94 15.96
N ARG A 153 -20.42 -0.02 16.77
CA ARG A 153 -21.51 0.21 17.74
C ARG A 153 -21.21 1.38 18.65
N ARG A 154 -20.00 1.42 19.23
CA ARG A 154 -19.56 2.51 20.11
C ARG A 154 -19.58 3.87 19.39
N PHE A 155 -19.11 3.93 18.14
CA PHE A 155 -19.11 5.15 17.35
C PHE A 155 -20.54 5.61 16.99
N VAL A 156 -21.39 4.70 16.51
CA VAL A 156 -22.80 4.96 16.16
C VAL A 156 -23.55 5.46 17.39
N HIS A 157 -23.40 4.79 18.53
CA HIS A 157 -23.98 5.19 19.82
C HIS A 157 -23.60 6.64 20.20
N ALA A 158 -22.30 6.95 20.17
CA ALA A 158 -21.81 8.28 20.47
C ALA A 158 -22.35 9.34 19.48
N ARG A 159 -22.48 8.98 18.20
CA ARG A 159 -22.98 9.88 17.15
C ARG A 159 -24.49 10.14 17.26
N LEU A 160 -25.27 9.11 17.57
CA LEU A 160 -26.73 9.21 17.77
C LEU A 160 -27.06 10.12 18.96
N ARG A 161 -26.31 9.98 20.07
CA ARG A 161 -26.52 10.78 21.29
C ARG A 161 -26.02 12.21 21.19
N SER A 162 -24.92 12.46 20.48
CA SER A 162 -24.36 13.81 20.32
C SER A 162 -25.11 14.66 19.28
N SER A 163 -25.87 14.05 18.37
CA SER A 163 -26.51 14.76 17.26
C SER A 163 -27.89 15.30 17.62
N HIS A 164 -28.00 16.64 17.69
CA HIS A 164 -29.30 17.33 17.88
C HIS A 164 -30.36 16.94 16.85
N ARG A 165 -29.96 16.62 15.60
CA ARG A 165 -30.87 16.24 14.52
C ARG A 165 -31.44 14.83 14.67
N LEU A 166 -30.72 13.95 15.37
CA LEU A 166 -31.08 12.53 15.51
C LEU A 166 -31.89 12.27 16.78
N LYS A 167 -31.97 13.23 17.71
CA LYS A 167 -32.77 13.15 18.95
C LYS A 167 -34.22 12.70 18.74
N ARG A 168 -34.83 13.09 17.62
CA ARG A 168 -36.20 12.68 17.27
C ARG A 168 -36.39 11.16 17.14
N TRP A 169 -35.31 10.39 17.01
CA TRP A 169 -35.34 8.94 16.77
C TRP A 169 -34.86 8.16 18.00
N HIS A 170 -34.83 8.79 19.19
CA HIS A 170 -34.31 8.21 20.43
C HIS A 170 -34.88 6.82 20.76
N ASP A 171 -36.18 6.61 20.55
CA ASP A 171 -36.86 5.33 20.79
C ASP A 171 -36.37 4.19 19.88
N ARG A 172 -35.63 4.51 18.82
CA ARG A 172 -35.11 3.55 17.84
C ARG A 172 -33.59 3.49 17.82
N PHE A 173 -32.90 4.09 18.78
CA PHE A 173 -31.43 4.12 18.77
C PHE A 173 -30.83 2.71 18.81
N ASP A 174 -31.38 1.81 19.61
CA ASP A 174 -30.90 0.43 19.69
C ASP A 174 -31.11 -0.32 18.35
N GLU A 175 -32.28 -0.14 17.72
CA GLU A 175 -32.59 -0.70 16.38
C GLU A 175 -31.63 -0.16 15.30
N ILE A 176 -31.37 1.14 15.30
CA ILE A 176 -30.47 1.80 14.34
C ILE A 176 -29.03 1.33 14.56
N GLU A 177 -28.60 1.21 15.81
CA GLU A 177 -27.25 0.74 16.16
C GLU A 177 -27.03 -0.69 15.70
N ASP A 178 -27.97 -1.61 15.98
CA ASP A 178 -27.86 -3.01 15.56
C ASP A 178 -27.89 -3.15 14.03
N ILE A 179 -28.77 -2.43 13.34
CA ILE A 179 -28.84 -2.47 11.86
C ILE A 179 -27.56 -1.91 11.25
N LEU A 180 -27.09 -0.74 11.71
CA LEU A 180 -25.89 -0.13 11.15
C LEU A 180 -24.64 -0.97 11.42
N ALA A 181 -24.50 -1.55 12.62
CA ALA A 181 -23.39 -2.44 12.93
C ALA A 181 -23.43 -3.72 12.08
N ALA A 182 -24.60 -4.34 11.92
CA ALA A 182 -24.75 -5.55 11.10
C ALA A 182 -24.54 -5.29 9.60
N MET A 183 -25.00 -4.14 9.10
CA MET A 183 -24.83 -3.75 7.69
C MET A 183 -23.44 -3.21 7.37
N ALA A 184 -22.72 -2.70 8.37
CA ALA A 184 -21.37 -2.18 8.20
C ALA A 184 -20.36 -3.27 7.85
N GLN A 185 -20.56 -4.52 8.32
CA GLN A 185 -19.69 -5.65 7.99
C GLN A 185 -18.19 -5.36 8.22
N GLY A 186 -17.87 -4.60 9.28
CA GLY A 186 -16.51 -4.15 9.56
C GLY A 186 -16.05 -2.87 8.84
N MET A 187 -16.97 -2.06 8.29
CA MET A 187 -16.72 -0.73 7.68
C MET A 187 -17.12 0.46 8.54
#